data_AF-A0A158K4T2-F1
#
_entry.id   AF-A0A158K4T2-F1
#
_cell.length_a   1.000
_cell.length_b   1.000
_cell.length_c   1.000
_cell.angle_alpha   90.00
_cell.angle_beta   90.00
_cell.angle_gamma   90.00
#
_symmetry.space_group_name_H-M   'P 1'
#
loop_
_entity.id
_entity.type
_entity.pdbx_description
1 polymer ?
#
loop_
_entity_poly.entity_id
_entity_poly.type
_entity_poly.pdbx_seq_one_letter_code
_entity_poly.pdbx_strand_id
1 'polypeptide(L)' 'MVTSNRVVQDWGAYLGDNTMSSTILDRLMHHCHSLEFDGRSYRLKEAAETLARKTKAS' A
#
# COMPACT_ATOMS: atom_id res chain seq x y z
N MET A 1 -10.91 7.77 -3.95
CA MET A 1 -10.16 6.51 -3.80
C MET A 1 -8.81 6.85 -3.21
N VAL A 2 -8.38 6.13 -2.17
CA VAL A 2 -7.10 6.35 -1.46
C VAL A 2 -6.34 5.02 -1.46
N THR A 3 -5.02 5.05 -1.63
CA THR A 3 -4.15 3.88 -1.51
C THR A 3 -3.13 4.13 -0.41
N SER A 4 -2.93 3.14 0.47
CA SER A 4 -1.96 3.21 1.56
C SER A 4 -1.01 2.02 1.48
N ASN A 5 0.28 2.25 1.73
CA ASN A 5 1.27 1.20 1.93
C ASN A 5 1.46 0.82 3.41
N ARG A 6 0.63 1.38 4.30
CA ARG A 6 0.59 1.12 5.73
C ARG A 6 -0.81 0.74 6.17
N VAL A 7 -0.87 -0.08 7.22
CA VAL A 7 -2.13 -0.39 7.89
C VAL A 7 -2.68 0.87 8.57
N VAL A 8 -4.01 1.01 8.61
CA VAL A 8 -4.68 2.22 9.16
C VAL A 8 -4.37 2.45 10.64
N GLN A 9 -4.05 1.38 11.37
CA GLN A 9 -3.66 1.40 12.78
C GLN A 9 -2.36 2.20 13.00
N ASP A 10 -1.47 2.24 12.02
CA ASP A 10 -0.20 2.98 12.10
C ASP A 10 -0.39 4.49 11.88
N TRP A 11 -1.57 4.92 11.40
CA TRP A 11 -1.78 6.31 10.99
C TRP A 11 -1.73 7.28 12.16
N GLY A 12 -2.15 6.84 13.36
CA GLY A 12 -2.04 7.64 14.58
C GLY A 12 -0.62 8.11 14.88
N ALA A 13 0.35 7.19 14.80
CA ALA A 13 1.76 7.50 14.96
C ALA A 13 2.32 8.30 13.76
N TYR A 14 1.84 8.01 12.55
CA TYR A 14 2.31 8.66 11.33
C TYR A 14 1.86 10.13 11.20
N LEU A 15 0.63 10.43 11.61
CA LEU A 15 0.04 11.77 11.55
C LEU A 15 0.35 12.61 12.80
N GLY A 16 0.94 12.01 13.84
CA GLY A 16 1.42 12.71 15.03
C GLY A 16 0.33 13.07 16.05
N ASP A 17 -0.94 12.79 15.74
CA ASP A 17 -2.08 12.98 16.64
C ASP A 17 -3.06 11.82 16.50
N ASN A 18 -3.16 10.99 17.53
CA ASN A 18 -4.04 9.82 17.57
C ASN A 18 -5.53 10.20 17.51
N THR A 19 -5.92 11.31 18.14
CA THR A 19 -7.33 11.75 18.21
C THR A 19 -7.79 12.29 16.87
N MET A 20 -6.95 13.08 16.20
CA MET A 20 -7.23 13.54 14.84
C MET A 20 -7.27 12.36 13.86
N SER A 21 -6.32 11.45 13.97
CA SER A 21 -6.24 10.27 13.10
C SER A 21 -7.46 9.38 13.22
N SER A 22 -7.93 9.10 14.43
CA SER A 22 -9.14 8.29 14.63
C SER A 22 -10.38 8.98 14.05
N THR A 23 -10.49 10.31 14.18
CA THR A 23 -11.61 11.08 13.61
C THR A 23 -11.62 11.05 12.08
N ILE A 24 -10.44 11.12 11.44
CA ILE A 24 -10.32 11.01 9.98
C ILE A 24 -10.65 9.58 9.54
N LEU A 25 -10.10 8.57 10.21
CA LEU A 25 -10.33 7.17 9.89
C LEU A 25 -11.79 6.79 10.06
N ASP A 26 -12.47 7.26 11.11
CA ASP A 26 -13.90 7.04 11.32
C ASP A 26 -14.73 7.50 10.11
N ARG A 27 -14.53 8.75 9.68
CA ARG A 27 -15.21 9.32 8.51
C ARG A 27 -14.88 8.59 7.20
N LEU A 28 -13.63 8.18 7.03
CA LEU A 28 -13.18 7.47 5.83
C LEU A 28 -13.77 6.06 5.76
N MET A 29 -13.66 5.31 6.85
CA MET A 29 -14.10 3.91 6.95
C MET A 29 -15.62 3.78 6.94
N HIS A 30 -16.36 4.82 7.36
CA HIS A 30 -17.82 4.83 7.28
C HIS A 30 -18.36 4.78 5.83
N HIS A 31 -17.59 5.28 4.86
CA HIS A 31 -18.05 5.43 3.48
C HIS A 31 -17.18 4.69 2.44
N CYS A 32 -16.13 3.98 2.86
CA CYS A 32 -15.26 3.25 1.94
C CYS A 32 -15.48 1.74 2.02
N HIS A 33 -15.17 1.07 0.91
CA HIS A 33 -14.93 -0.36 0.91
C HIS A 33 -13.42 -0.59 1.05
N SER A 34 -13.00 -1.30 2.10
CA SER A 34 -11.58 -1.61 2.33
C SER A 34 -11.16 -2.80 1.45
N LEU A 35 -10.08 -2.62 0.71
CA LEU A 35 -9.44 -3.67 -0.07
C LEU A 35 -8.00 -3.80 0.41
N GLU A 36 -7.68 -4.96 0.97
CA GLU A 36 -6.31 -5.30 1.35
C GLU A 36 -5.64 -6.03 0.18
N PHE A 37 -4.45 -5.55 -0.18
CA PHE A 37 -3.65 -6.14 -1.25
C PHE A 37 -2.44 -6.83 -0.62
N ASP A 38 -2.32 -8.13 -0.90
CA ASP A 38 -1.17 -8.93 -0.54
C ASP A 38 -0.39 -9.36 -1.80
N GLY A 39 0.78 -9.94 -1.58
CA GLY A 39 1.61 -10.49 -2.65
C GLY A 39 2.82 -9.65 -3.05
N ARG A 40 3.56 -10.18 -4.03
CA ARG A 40 4.86 -9.64 -4.44
C ARG A 40 4.70 -8.42 -5.35
N SER A 41 5.63 -7.47 -5.23
CA SER A 41 5.68 -6.28 -6.07
C SER A 41 5.71 -6.64 -7.55
N TYR A 42 4.76 -6.08 -8.31
CA TYR A 42 4.72 -6.25 -9.76
C TYR A 42 5.99 -5.71 -10.44
N ARG A 43 6.56 -4.62 -9.91
CA ARG A 43 7.82 -4.04 -10.40
C ARG A 43 8.99 -5.03 -10.29
N LEU A 44 9.03 -5.82 -9.22
CA LEU A 44 10.06 -6.86 -9.06
C LEU A 44 9.87 -8.00 -10.06
N LYS A 45 8.61 -8.37 -10.34
CA LYS A 45 8.29 -9.35 -11.38
C LYS A 45 8.79 -8.89 -12.75
N GLU A 46 8.44 -7.67 -13.18
CA GLU A 46 8.88 -7.12 -14.47
C GLU A 46 10.40 -6.97 -14.56
N ALA A 47 11.05 -6.55 -13.47
CA ALA A 47 12.50 -6.44 -13.41
C ALA A 47 13.16 -7.82 -13.59
N ALA A 48 12.65 -8.85 -12.92
CA ALA A 48 13.14 -10.22 -13.06
C ALA A 48 12.95 -10.76 -14.50
N GLU A 49 11.79 -10.52 -15.11
CA GLU A 49 11.51 -10.90 -16.50
C GLU A 49 12.44 -10.18 -17.49
N THR A 50 12.69 -8.90 -17.27
CA THR A 50 13.61 -8.10 -18.09
C THR A 50 15.04 -8.60 -18.00
N LEU A 51 15.50 -8.94 -16.79
CA LEU A 51 16.83 -9.52 -16.56
C LEU A 51 16.95 -10.89 -17.23
N ALA A 52 15.97 -11.77 -17.04
CA ALA A 52 15.96 -13.09 -17.66
C ALA A 52 16.02 -13.04 -19.20
N ARG A 53 15.34 -12.05 -19.82
CA ARG A 53 15.41 -11.83 -21.26
C ARG A 53 16.78 -11.36 -21.72
N LYS A 54 17.45 -10.48 -20.95
CA LYS A 54 18.82 -10.04 -21.26
C LYS A 54 19.83 -11.18 -21.21
N THR A 55 19.74 -12.07 -20.22
CA THR A 55 20.64 -13.23 -20.10
C THR A 55 20.49 -14.21 -21.26
N LYS A 56 19.29 -14.38 -21.82
CA LYS A 56 19.05 -15.25 -22.99
C LYS A 56 19.51 -14.66 -24.33
N ALA A 57 19.72 -13.35 -24.39
CA ALA A 57 20.13 -12.64 -25.60
C ALA A 57 21.66 -12.45 -25.69
N SER A 58 22.39 -12.88 -24.65
CA SER A 58 23.86 -12.93 -24.60
C SER A 58 24.35 -14.36 -24.74
#